data_AF-A0A431WE32-F1
#
_entry.id   AF-A0A431WE32-F1
#
_cell.length_a   1.000
_cell.length_b   1.000
_cell.length_c   1.000
_cell.angle_alpha   90.00
_cell.angle_beta   90.00
_cell.angle_gamma   90.00
#
_symmetry.space_group_name_H-M   'P 1'
#
loop_
_entity.id
_entity.type
_entity.pdbx_description
1 polymer ?
#
loop_
_entity_poly.entity_id
_entity_poly.type
_entity_poly.pdbx_seq_one_letter_code
_entity_poly.pdbx_strand_id
1 'polypeptide(L)'
;MEQQQAWVYHGENPKAGRKLLLLEVEELMLAIPLIYRLIHPDEMLLRKDWFLPELIEDNSQESSRKSDKYISLVPLLQRVTQLRKDHELLSAPLQQLNLSLNSYFSDLGWRMVRRELSQLKKRQKKAHIELSKDIITKLKHYMERGQFESFDQAIDNLLTEVNTSHELEQ
;
A
#
# COMPACT_ATOMS: atom_id res chain seq x y z
N MET A 1 -19.45 9.47 2.20
CA MET A 1 -18.87 8.17 2.58
C MET A 1 -18.77 7.33 1.33
N GLU A 2 -17.59 7.28 0.72
CA GLU A 2 -17.34 6.29 -0.35
C GLU A 2 -17.31 4.91 0.31
N GLN A 3 -18.17 4.00 -0.16
CA GLN A 3 -18.21 2.64 0.38
C GLN A 3 -16.97 1.89 -0.11
N GLN A 4 -16.15 1.40 0.83
CA GLN A 4 -14.99 0.57 0.49
C GLN A 4 -15.46 -0.68 -0.27
N GLN A 5 -15.01 -0.84 -1.51
CA GLN A 5 -15.43 -1.96 -2.33
C GLN A 5 -14.74 -3.25 -1.86
N ALA A 6 -15.51 -4.33 -1.71
CA ALA A 6 -14.99 -5.61 -1.27
C ALA A 6 -14.41 -6.41 -2.44
N TRP A 7 -13.34 -7.16 -2.15
CA TRP A 7 -12.77 -8.14 -3.06
C TRP A 7 -13.78 -9.26 -3.35
N VAL A 8 -13.85 -9.70 -4.61
CA VAL A 8 -14.61 -10.90 -4.99
C VAL A 8 -13.68 -12.10 -4.81
N TYR A 9 -13.99 -12.97 -3.85
CA TYR A 9 -13.19 -14.15 -3.57
C TYR A 9 -13.37 -15.21 -4.66
N HIS A 10 -12.27 -15.83 -5.07
CA HIS A 10 -12.27 -16.92 -6.05
C HIS A 10 -12.61 -18.27 -5.40
N GLY A 11 -12.28 -18.42 -4.12
CA GLY A 11 -12.67 -19.57 -3.30
C GLY A 11 -13.85 -19.29 -2.38
N GLU A 12 -13.91 -20.01 -1.25
CA GLU A 12 -14.91 -19.73 -0.23
C GLU A 12 -14.66 -18.37 0.44
N ASN A 13 -15.74 -17.63 0.65
CA ASN A 13 -15.69 -16.42 1.46
C ASN A 13 -15.21 -16.77 2.88
N PRO A 14 -14.21 -16.04 3.42
CA PRO A 14 -13.69 -16.33 4.75
C PRO A 14 -14.80 -16.15 5.80
N LYS A 15 -15.03 -17.20 6.58
CA LYS A 15 -16.04 -17.23 7.67
C LYS A 15 -15.64 -16.37 8.88
N ALA A 16 -14.35 -16.01 8.99
CA ALA A 16 -13.81 -15.16 10.05
C ALA A 16 -12.65 -14.28 9.52
N GLY A 17 -12.42 -13.15 10.16
CA GLY A 17 -11.37 -12.19 9.81
C GLY A 17 -11.85 -10.97 9.04
N ARG A 18 -10.93 -10.06 8.72
CA ARG A 18 -11.23 -8.84 7.94
C ARG A 18 -11.41 -9.19 6.46
N LYS A 19 -12.45 -8.62 5.84
CA LYS A 19 -12.67 -8.73 4.39
C LYS A 19 -11.49 -8.12 3.63
N LEU A 20 -11.15 -8.73 2.49
CA LEU A 20 -10.22 -8.14 1.54
C LEU A 20 -10.93 -6.98 0.84
N LEU A 21 -10.23 -5.85 0.76
CA LEU A 21 -10.74 -4.62 0.16
C LEU A 21 -10.02 -4.35 -1.15
N LEU A 22 -10.73 -3.75 -2.08
CA LEU A 22 -10.20 -3.25 -3.35
C LEU A 22 -9.43 -1.93 -3.12
N LEU A 23 -8.80 -1.40 -4.17
CA LEU A 23 -8.05 -0.14 -4.08
C LEU A 23 -9.00 1.06 -3.92
N GLU A 24 -8.58 1.99 -3.07
CA GLU A 24 -9.17 3.33 -2.93
C GLU A 24 -8.31 4.39 -3.63
N VAL A 25 -8.89 5.57 -3.87
CA VAL A 25 -8.23 6.66 -4.61
C VAL A 25 -6.94 7.11 -3.92
N GLU A 26 -6.96 7.21 -2.59
CA GLU A 26 -5.84 7.67 -1.75
C GLU A 26 -4.66 6.69 -1.79
N GLU A 27 -4.90 5.44 -2.15
CA GLU A 27 -3.88 4.40 -2.19
C GLU A 27 -3.13 4.38 -3.52
N LEU A 28 -3.66 5.00 -4.57
CA LEU A 28 -3.13 4.90 -5.94
C LEU A 28 -1.68 5.37 -6.08
N MET A 29 -1.27 6.35 -5.27
CA MET A 29 0.13 6.84 -5.22
C MET A 29 1.12 5.72 -4.90
N LEU A 30 0.75 4.82 -4.00
CA LEU A 30 1.55 3.68 -3.57
C LEU A 30 1.26 2.42 -4.38
N ALA A 31 -0.01 2.22 -4.73
CA ALA A 31 -0.47 0.98 -5.33
C ALA A 31 -0.01 0.78 -6.75
N ILE A 32 -0.06 1.82 -7.58
CA ILE A 32 0.27 1.66 -8.99
C ILE A 32 1.75 1.26 -9.20
N PRO A 33 2.75 1.94 -8.60
CA PRO A 33 4.14 1.52 -8.72
C PRO A 33 4.39 0.10 -8.21
N LEU A 34 3.73 -0.27 -7.10
CA LEU A 34 3.81 -1.62 -6.56
C LEU A 34 3.27 -2.66 -7.54
N ILE A 35 2.08 -2.41 -8.09
CA ILE A 35 1.43 -3.35 -9.01
C ILE A 35 2.27 -3.52 -10.27
N TYR A 36 2.79 -2.45 -10.87
CA TYR A 36 3.68 -2.56 -12.04
C TYR A 36 4.88 -3.47 -11.79
N ARG A 37 5.49 -3.37 -10.60
CA ARG A 37 6.58 -4.27 -10.20
C ARG A 37 6.11 -5.72 -10.10
N LEU A 38 4.97 -5.95 -9.44
CA LEU A 38 4.46 -7.31 -9.18
C LEU A 38 3.99 -8.04 -10.45
N ILE A 39 3.41 -7.32 -11.42
CA ILE A 39 2.91 -7.92 -12.67
C ILE A 39 4.02 -8.13 -13.71
N HIS A 40 5.28 -7.80 -13.39
CA HIS A 40 6.40 -8.11 -14.27
C HIS A 40 6.54 -9.63 -14.43
N PRO A 41 6.77 -10.15 -15.65
CA PRO A 41 6.84 -11.59 -15.89
C PRO A 41 7.78 -12.34 -14.94
N ASP A 42 8.96 -11.76 -14.66
CA ASP A 42 9.94 -12.37 -13.75
C ASP A 42 9.41 -12.50 -12.31
N GLU A 43 8.69 -11.50 -11.81
CA GLU A 43 8.09 -11.54 -10.47
C GLU A 43 6.93 -12.54 -10.43
N MET A 44 6.19 -12.68 -11.54
CA MET A 44 5.13 -13.68 -11.64
C MET A 44 5.67 -15.11 -11.58
N LEU A 45 6.81 -15.37 -12.21
CA LEU A 45 7.48 -16.68 -12.15
C LEU A 45 8.01 -17.00 -10.75
N LEU A 46 8.44 -16.00 -10.00
CA LEU A 46 8.91 -16.15 -8.62
C LEU A 46 7.77 -16.33 -7.60
N ARG A 47 6.64 -15.66 -7.83
CA ARG A 47 5.50 -15.59 -6.90
C ARG A 47 4.24 -16.20 -7.49
N LYS A 48 4.35 -17.37 -8.12
CA LYS A 48 3.25 -18.01 -8.88
C LYS A 48 1.92 -18.05 -8.12
N ASP A 49 1.96 -18.37 -6.83
CA ASP A 49 0.76 -18.49 -5.97
C ASP A 49 0.01 -17.16 -5.75
N TRP A 50 0.62 -16.02 -6.10
CA TRP A 50 -0.03 -14.71 -6.00
C TRP A 50 -0.96 -14.43 -7.17
N PHE A 51 -0.84 -15.19 -8.25
CA PHE A 51 -1.60 -14.97 -9.47
C PHE A 51 -2.57 -16.13 -9.67
N LEU A 52 -3.60 -15.90 -10.49
CA LEU A 52 -4.49 -17.00 -10.86
C LEU A 52 -3.72 -18.06 -11.68
N PRO A 53 -3.97 -19.37 -11.47
CA PRO A 53 -3.23 -20.44 -12.15
C PRO A 53 -3.22 -20.32 -13.69
N GLU A 54 -4.35 -19.90 -14.26
CA GLU A 54 -4.56 -19.64 -15.69
C GLU A 54 -3.49 -18.70 -16.28
N LEU A 55 -2.97 -17.75 -15.49
CA LEU A 55 -1.94 -16.81 -15.93
C LEU A 55 -0.54 -17.40 -15.94
N ILE A 56 -0.30 -18.43 -15.15
CA ILE A 56 1.02 -19.06 -15.00
C ILE A 56 1.19 -20.17 -16.03
N GLU A 57 0.13 -20.94 -16.29
CA GLU A 57 0.14 -22.05 -17.25
C GLU A 57 0.29 -21.56 -18.71
N ASP A 58 -0.33 -20.43 -19.05
CA ASP A 58 -0.28 -19.80 -20.38
C ASP A 58 1.12 -19.24 -20.74
N ASN A 59 1.97 -18.98 -19.73
CA ASN A 59 3.34 -18.49 -19.91
C ASN A 59 4.37 -19.58 -20.25
N SER A 60 3.96 -20.84 -20.35
CA SER A 60 4.86 -21.97 -20.68
C SER A 60 5.18 -22.09 -22.17
N GLN A 61 4.49 -21.36 -23.06
CA GLN A 61 4.82 -21.25 -24.47
C GLN A 61 5.51 -19.91 -24.76
N GLU A 62 6.77 -20.02 -25.20
CA GLU A 62 7.76 -18.95 -25.29
C GLU A 62 7.38 -17.75 -26.19
N SER A 63 6.29 -17.87 -26.96
CA SER A 63 5.79 -16.91 -27.94
C SER A 63 4.58 -16.06 -27.47
N SER A 64 3.94 -16.43 -26.36
CA SER A 64 2.65 -15.84 -25.90
C SER A 64 2.78 -15.02 -24.62
N ARG A 65 3.97 -14.43 -24.37
CA ARG A 65 4.38 -13.71 -23.13
C ARG A 65 3.55 -12.48 -22.73
N LYS A 66 2.37 -12.29 -23.30
CA LYS A 66 1.43 -11.26 -22.90
C LYS A 66 0.05 -11.90 -22.87
N SER A 67 -0.31 -12.49 -21.73
CA SER A 67 -1.69 -12.91 -21.49
C SER A 67 -2.64 -11.76 -21.82
N ASP A 68 -3.80 -12.03 -22.40
CA ASP A 68 -4.80 -11.00 -22.72
C ASP A 68 -5.17 -10.16 -21.48
N LYS A 69 -5.10 -10.79 -20.29
CA LYS A 69 -5.27 -10.13 -18.99
C LYS A 69 -4.15 -9.14 -18.68
N TYR A 70 -2.89 -9.43 -19.03
CA TYR A 70 -1.78 -8.47 -18.89
C TYR A 70 -1.93 -7.31 -19.90
N ILE A 71 -2.25 -7.62 -21.15
CA ILE A 71 -2.46 -6.63 -22.22
C ILE A 71 -3.58 -5.66 -21.85
N SER A 72 -4.64 -6.15 -21.20
CA SER A 72 -5.76 -5.31 -20.76
C SER A 72 -5.49 -4.56 -19.45
N LEU A 73 -4.72 -5.14 -18.51
CA LEU A 73 -4.42 -4.50 -17.22
C LEU A 73 -3.49 -3.29 -17.36
N VAL A 74 -2.43 -3.38 -18.18
CA VAL A 74 -1.44 -2.30 -18.30
C VAL A 74 -2.04 -0.97 -18.78
N PRO A 75 -2.87 -0.92 -19.84
CA PRO A 75 -3.55 0.30 -20.25
C PRO A 75 -4.46 0.89 -19.17
N LEU A 76 -5.13 0.06 -18.36
CA LEU A 76 -5.95 0.53 -17.25
C LEU A 76 -5.09 1.18 -16.16
N LEU A 77 -3.95 0.58 -15.82
CA LEU A 77 -2.99 1.17 -14.88
C LEU A 77 -2.46 2.52 -15.39
N GLN A 78 -2.11 2.61 -16.68
CA GLN A 78 -1.68 3.85 -17.31
C GLN A 78 -2.77 4.92 -17.28
N ARG A 79 -4.01 4.55 -17.65
CA ARG A 79 -5.16 5.45 -17.64
C ARG A 79 -5.44 6.01 -16.25
N VAL A 80 -5.51 5.16 -15.24
CA VAL A 80 -5.73 5.61 -13.84
C VAL A 80 -4.57 6.49 -13.35
N THR A 81 -3.33 6.19 -13.75
CA THR A 81 -2.18 7.05 -13.43
C THR A 81 -2.32 8.43 -14.03
N GLN A 82 -2.74 8.53 -15.30
CA GLN A 82 -2.88 9.79 -16.01
C GLN A 82 -4.01 10.64 -15.42
N LEU A 83 -5.21 10.06 -15.28
CA LEU A 83 -6.36 10.74 -14.70
C LEU A 83 -6.08 11.27 -13.28
N ARG A 84 -5.30 10.53 -12.48
CA ARG A 84 -4.89 10.99 -11.15
C ARG A 84 -3.98 12.22 -11.22
N LYS A 85 -3.05 12.26 -12.17
CA LYS A 85 -2.17 13.43 -12.38
C LYS A 85 -2.95 14.65 -12.84
N ASP A 86 -3.95 14.43 -13.67
CA ASP A 86 -4.79 15.48 -14.24
C ASP A 86 -5.93 15.90 -13.29
N HIS A 87 -6.00 15.31 -12.10
CA HIS A 87 -7.06 15.54 -11.09
C HIS A 87 -8.48 15.33 -11.62
N GLU A 88 -8.64 14.39 -12.56
CA GLU A 88 -9.92 14.04 -13.18
C GLU A 88 -10.72 13.00 -12.36
N LEU A 89 -11.95 12.74 -12.78
CA LEU A 89 -12.84 11.77 -12.14
C LEU A 89 -12.31 10.34 -12.28
N LEU A 90 -12.01 9.69 -11.14
CA LEU A 90 -11.39 8.37 -11.09
C LEU A 90 -12.34 7.20 -10.86
N SER A 91 -13.59 7.44 -10.45
CA SER A 91 -14.49 6.40 -9.94
C SER A 91 -14.68 5.21 -10.89
N ALA A 92 -15.09 5.46 -12.15
CA ALA A 92 -15.33 4.40 -13.13
C ALA A 92 -14.02 3.71 -13.60
N PRO A 93 -12.94 4.44 -13.97
CA PRO A 93 -11.66 3.81 -14.30
C PRO A 93 -11.06 3.00 -13.15
N LEU A 94 -11.20 3.46 -11.90
CA LEU A 94 -10.74 2.73 -10.72
C LEU A 94 -11.54 1.44 -10.52
N GLN A 95 -12.87 1.49 -10.69
CA GLN A 95 -13.70 0.29 -10.63
C GLN A 95 -13.28 -0.74 -11.69
N GLN A 96 -13.02 -0.29 -12.93
CA GLN A 96 -12.52 -1.16 -14.00
C GLN A 96 -11.15 -1.76 -13.66
N LEU A 97 -10.23 -0.95 -13.13
CA LEU A 97 -8.93 -1.43 -12.67
C LEU A 97 -9.09 -2.48 -11.56
N ASN A 98 -9.94 -2.22 -10.57
CA ASN A 98 -10.21 -3.15 -9.47
C ASN A 98 -10.77 -4.49 -9.95
N LEU A 99 -11.67 -4.49 -10.94
CA LEU A 99 -12.15 -5.71 -11.58
C LEU A 99 -11.03 -6.45 -12.33
N SER A 100 -10.20 -5.72 -13.08
CA SER A 100 -9.07 -6.30 -13.80
C SER A 100 -8.04 -6.92 -12.83
N LEU A 101 -7.73 -6.25 -11.72
CA LEU A 101 -6.88 -6.77 -10.65
C LEU A 101 -7.47 -8.03 -10.00
N ASN A 102 -8.79 -8.07 -9.81
CA ASN A 102 -9.50 -9.25 -9.31
C ASN A 102 -9.33 -10.44 -10.26
N SER A 103 -9.43 -10.22 -11.57
CA SER A 103 -9.16 -11.26 -12.57
C SER A 103 -7.67 -11.61 -12.75
N TYR A 104 -6.77 -10.93 -12.05
CA TYR A 104 -5.32 -11.09 -12.20
C TYR A 104 -4.67 -11.79 -10.99
N PHE A 105 -4.99 -11.33 -9.78
CA PHE A 105 -4.42 -11.85 -8.54
C PHE A 105 -5.32 -12.93 -7.92
N SER A 106 -4.70 -13.93 -7.30
CA SER A 106 -5.42 -14.87 -6.44
C SER A 106 -5.84 -14.19 -5.12
N ASP A 107 -6.74 -14.82 -4.36
CA ASP A 107 -7.13 -14.32 -3.04
C ASP A 107 -5.94 -14.19 -2.07
N LEU A 108 -5.00 -15.14 -2.16
CA LEU A 108 -3.75 -15.09 -1.42
C LEU A 108 -2.87 -13.95 -1.92
N GLY A 109 -2.68 -13.84 -3.23
CA GLY A 109 -1.88 -12.78 -3.84
C GLY A 109 -2.37 -11.40 -3.48
N TRP A 110 -3.68 -11.17 -3.57
CA TRP A 110 -4.26 -9.88 -3.19
C TRP A 110 -4.05 -9.57 -1.72
N ARG A 111 -4.19 -10.56 -0.82
CA ARG A 111 -3.85 -10.39 0.60
C ARG A 111 -2.40 -9.95 0.79
N MET A 112 -1.47 -10.52 0.02
CA MET A 112 -0.06 -10.16 0.07
C MET A 112 0.19 -8.75 -0.49
N VAL A 113 -0.47 -8.37 -1.59
CA VAL A 113 -0.44 -7.00 -2.11
C VAL A 113 -0.92 -5.99 -1.07
N ARG A 114 -2.08 -6.25 -0.43
CA ARG A 114 -2.60 -5.38 0.65
C ARG A 114 -1.64 -5.26 1.83
N ARG A 115 -0.92 -6.33 2.17
CA ARG A 115 0.12 -6.30 3.21
C ARG A 115 1.30 -5.43 2.78
N GLU A 116 1.80 -5.57 1.56
CA GLU A 116 2.89 -4.72 1.03
C GLU A 116 2.47 -3.23 0.99
N LEU A 117 1.26 -2.91 0.56
CA LEU A 117 0.72 -1.54 0.59
C LEU A 117 0.68 -0.95 2.00
N SER A 118 0.21 -1.74 2.97
CA SER A 118 0.16 -1.32 4.37
C SER A 118 1.56 -1.01 4.91
N GLN A 119 2.57 -1.79 4.52
CA GLN A 119 3.96 -1.54 4.89
C GLN A 119 4.53 -0.29 4.21
N LEU A 120 4.24 -0.08 2.92
CA LEU A 120 4.64 1.13 2.21
C LEU A 120 4.05 2.39 2.86
N LYS A 121 2.75 2.36 3.18
CA LYS A 121 2.05 3.45 3.88
C LYS A 121 2.66 3.72 5.26
N LYS A 122 3.02 2.66 6.01
CA LYS A 122 3.70 2.78 7.31
C LYS A 122 5.09 3.42 7.16
N ARG A 123 5.85 3.05 6.12
CA ARG A 123 7.19 3.61 5.85
C ARG A 123 7.14 5.08 5.44
N GLN A 124 6.14 5.51 4.66
CA GLN A 124 5.99 6.92 4.31
C GLN A 124 5.69 7.82 5.51
N LYS A 125 5.03 7.30 6.55
CA LYS A 125 4.70 8.04 7.77
C LYS A 125 5.85 8.12 8.78
N LYS A 126 6.93 7.37 8.59
CA LYS A 126 8.03 7.29 9.54
C LYS A 126 9.32 7.78 8.89
N ALA A 127 9.90 8.84 9.43
CA ALA A 127 11.24 9.24 9.08
C ALA A 127 12.26 8.41 9.88
N HIS A 128 13.37 8.04 9.24
CA HIS A 128 14.53 7.54 9.96
C HIS A 128 15.43 8.74 10.26
N ILE A 129 15.65 9.02 11.54
CA ILE A 129 16.53 10.10 11.99
C ILE A 129 17.76 9.49 12.66
N GLU A 130 18.93 10.04 12.38
CA GLU A 130 20.17 9.69 13.07
C GLU A 130 20.43 10.70 14.19
N LEU A 131 20.60 10.20 15.40
CA LEU A 131 20.83 11.00 16.60
C LEU A 131 22.06 10.49 17.33
N SER A 132 22.81 11.38 17.97
CA SER A 132 23.95 10.99 18.79
C SER A 132 23.49 10.18 20.01
N LYS A 133 24.35 9.28 20.52
CA LYS A 133 24.03 8.44 21.69
C LYS A 133 23.70 9.26 22.94
N ASP A 134 24.33 10.43 23.09
CA ASP A 134 24.06 11.35 24.20
C ASP A 134 22.62 11.88 24.15
N ILE A 135 22.16 12.32 22.98
CA ILE A 135 20.78 12.80 22.78
C ILE A 135 19.76 11.70 23.07
N ILE A 136 20.00 10.48 22.58
CA ILE A 136 19.13 9.33 22.88
C ILE A 136 19.08 9.05 24.38
N THR A 137 20.21 9.18 25.08
CA THR A 137 20.28 8.96 26.52
C THR A 137 19.46 10.01 27.26
N LYS A 138 19.60 11.30 26.91
CA LYS A 138 18.79 12.38 27.48
C LYS A 138 17.29 12.19 27.21
N LEU A 139 16.93 11.79 26.00
CA LEU A 139 15.54 11.55 25.61
C LEU A 139 14.90 10.39 26.41
N LYS A 140 15.66 9.31 26.68
CA LYS A 140 15.19 8.22 27.57
C LYS A 140 14.94 8.69 28.99
N HIS A 141 15.83 9.50 29.56
CA HIS A 141 15.61 10.05 30.90
C HIS A 141 14.38 10.96 30.94
N TYR A 142 14.14 11.74 29.88
CA TYR A 142 12.93 12.55 29.76
C TYR A 142 11.67 11.67 29.64
N MET A 143 11.71 10.59 28.85
CA MET A 143 10.65 9.58 28.78
C MET A 143 10.31 8.98 30.14
N GLU A 144 11.31 8.58 30.91
CA GLU A 144 11.11 7.99 32.24
C GLU A 144 10.45 8.98 33.21
N ARG A 145 10.88 10.25 33.18
CA ARG A 145 10.31 11.31 34.04
C ARG A 145 8.88 11.67 33.67
N GLY A 146 8.60 11.79 32.37
CA GLY A 146 7.26 12.11 31.84
C GLY A 146 6.33 10.91 31.69
N GLN A 147 6.82 9.69 32.01
CA GLN A 147 6.10 8.43 31.81
C GLN A 147 5.61 8.21 30.37
N PHE A 148 6.41 8.62 29.38
CA PHE A 148 6.08 8.45 27.97
C PHE A 148 6.37 7.04 27.48
N GLU A 149 5.43 6.43 26.77
CA GLU A 149 5.51 5.05 26.27
C GLU A 149 6.33 4.93 24.98
N SER A 150 6.64 6.06 24.32
CA SER A 150 7.41 6.08 23.08
C SER A 150 8.24 7.34 22.89
N PHE A 151 9.28 7.24 22.06
CA PHE A 151 10.07 8.39 21.64
C PHE A 151 9.22 9.43 20.91
N ASP A 152 8.22 9.00 20.12
CA ASP A 152 7.32 9.91 19.40
C ASP A 152 6.54 10.79 20.39
N GLN A 153 5.97 10.20 21.45
CA GLN A 153 5.26 10.95 22.50
C GLN A 153 6.18 11.92 23.24
N ALA A 154 7.39 11.49 23.58
CA ALA A 154 8.35 12.35 24.27
C ALA A 154 8.80 13.53 23.40
N ILE A 155 9.08 13.31 22.12
CA ILE A 155 9.46 14.38 21.20
C ILE A 155 8.28 15.35 20.99
N ASP A 156 7.07 14.84 20.80
CA ASP A 156 5.86 15.65 20.61
C ASP A 156 5.57 16.54 21.82
N ASN A 157 5.71 15.99 23.02
CA ASN A 157 5.57 16.78 24.25
C ASN A 157 6.64 17.86 24.37
N LEU A 158 7.91 17.53 24.11
CA LEU A 158 9.03 18.47 24.20
C LEU A 158 8.86 19.63 23.21
N LEU A 159 8.39 19.36 21.98
CA LEU A 159 8.08 20.38 20.99
C LEU A 159 6.88 21.24 21.40
N THR A 160 5.86 20.63 22.01
CA THR A 160 4.68 21.35 22.51
C THR A 160 5.06 22.31 23.64
N GLU A 161 5.83 21.84 24.63
CA GLU A 161 6.31 22.67 25.76
C GLU A 161 7.05 23.90 25.25
N VAL A 162 7.99 23.73 24.31
CA VAL A 162 8.76 24.84 23.73
C VAL A 162 7.87 25.84 23.01
N ASN A 163 6.89 25.37 22.23
CA ASN A 163 5.98 26.25 21.51
C ASN A 163 5.07 27.04 22.47
N THR A 164 4.55 26.39 23.52
CA THR A 164 3.71 27.07 24.53
C THR A 164 4.52 28.10 25.33
N SER A 165 5.78 27.81 25.66
CA SER A 165 6.65 28.80 26.31
C SER A 165 6.94 30.01 25.42
N HIS A 166 7.13 29.80 24.12
CA HIS A 166 7.34 30.89 23.17
C HIS A 166 6.11 31.78 22.95
N GLU A 167 4.90 31.25 23.04
CA GLU A 167 3.65 32.01 22.94
C GLU A 167 3.36 32.87 24.18
N LEU A 168 3.87 32.48 25.34
CA LEU A 168 3.70 33.23 26.60
C LEU A 168 4.72 34.37 26.77
N GLU A 169 5.80 34.37 25.98
CA GLU A 169 6.84 35.41 25.99
C GLU A 169 6.59 36.52 24.93
N GLN A 170 5.55 36.39 24.11
CA GLN A 170 5.10 37.41 23.13
C GLN A 170 3.87 38.18 23.64
#